data_AF-A0A942VYK5-F1
#
_entry.id   AF-A0A942VYK5-F1
#
_cell.length_a   1.000
_cell.length_b   1.000
_cell.length_c   1.000
_cell.angle_alpha   90.00
_cell.angle_beta   90.00
_cell.angle_gamma   90.00
#
_symmetry.space_group_name_H-M   'P 1'
#
loop_
_entity.id
_entity.type
_entity.pdbx_description
1 polymer ?
#
loop_
_entity_poly.entity_id
_entity_poly.type
_entity_poly.pdbx_seq_one_letter_code
_entity_poly.pdbx_strand_id
1 'polypeptide(L)'
;MKNRKLIKICLYLLFSVFACVCIYCVNFGLSWVNNLSYENMLFITLPFAGFAICFLVAFGLLADNISETRERELRKRKRYKSLKRTLQNSNNIIYLYKVPKFDPFKEAC
;
A
#
# COMPACT_ATOMS: atom_id res chain seq x y z
N MET A 1 -8.79 -7.44 -5.15
CA MET A 1 -9.15 -7.97 -3.81
C MET A 1 -8.05 -7.85 -2.74
N LYS A 2 -6.75 -7.92 -3.08
CA LYS A 2 -5.63 -7.84 -2.11
C LYS A 2 -5.63 -6.56 -1.25
N ASN A 3 -5.82 -5.39 -1.86
CA ASN A 3 -5.77 -4.10 -1.14
C ASN A 3 -6.91 -3.90 -0.13
N ARG A 4 -8.11 -4.46 -0.37
CA ARG A 4 -9.23 -4.39 0.61
C ARG A 4 -8.93 -5.20 1.88
N LYS A 5 -8.22 -6.32 1.78
CA LYS A 5 -7.81 -7.11 2.95
C LYS A 5 -6.73 -6.38 3.76
N LEU A 6 -5.77 -5.77 3.09
CA LEU A 6 -4.72 -4.96 3.74
C LEU A 6 -5.29 -3.75 4.48
N ILE A 7 -6.22 -3.00 3.87
CA ILE A 7 -6.89 -1.87 4.51
C ILE A 7 -7.65 -2.32 5.77
N LYS A 8 -8.34 -3.47 5.72
CA LYS A 8 -9.01 -4.04 6.91
C LYS A 8 -8.00 -4.35 8.02
N ILE A 9 -6.87 -4.97 7.70
CA ILE A 9 -5.82 -5.28 8.68
C ILE A 9 -5.25 -4.01 9.31
N CYS A 10 -5.00 -2.96 8.52
CA CYS A 10 -4.58 -1.65 9.03
C CYS A 10 -5.62 -1.04 9.98
N LEU A 11 -6.92 -1.13 9.65
CA LEU A 11 -7.99 -0.65 10.53
C LEU A 11 -8.06 -1.45 11.84
N TYR A 12 -7.88 -2.77 11.78
CA TYR A 12 -7.83 -3.60 12.99
C TYR A 12 -6.62 -3.27 13.87
N LEU A 13 -5.46 -2.99 13.27
CA LEU A 13 -4.26 -2.56 14.00
C LEU A 13 -4.44 -1.18 14.66
N LEU A 14 -5.08 -0.23 13.97
CA LEU A 14 -5.43 1.07 14.56
C LEU A 14 -6.40 0.92 15.73
N PHE A 15 -7.40 0.05 15.56
CA PHE A 15 -8.37 -0.23 16.61
C PHE A 15 -7.72 -0.93 17.82
N SER A 16 -6.77 -1.85 17.59
CA SER A 16 -6.04 -2.50 18.69
C SER A 16 -5.13 -1.53 19.45
N VAL A 17 -4.49 -0.57 18.77
CA VAL A 17 -3.75 0.51 19.44
C VAL A 17 -4.68 1.32 20.34
N PHE A 18 -5.85 1.73 19.82
CA PHE A 18 -6.83 2.48 20.59
C PHE A 18 -7.31 1.69 21.83
N ALA A 19 -7.62 0.39 21.65
CA ALA A 19 -8.00 -0.48 22.76
C ALA A 19 -6.90 -0.59 23.83
N CYS A 20 -5.63 -0.76 23.43
CA CYS A 20 -4.50 -0.78 24.37
C CYS A 20 -4.37 0.52 25.16
N VAL A 21 -4.56 1.68 24.52
CA VAL A 21 -4.53 2.99 25.19
C VAL A 21 -5.70 3.12 26.17
N CYS A 22 -6.90 2.70 25.80
CA CYS A 22 -8.05 2.70 26.71
C CYS A 22 -7.81 1.82 27.94
N ILE A 23 -7.30 0.60 27.74
CA ILE A 23 -7.00 -0.32 28.84
C ILE A 23 -5.88 0.24 29.74
N TYR A 24 -4.86 0.87 29.15
CA TYR A 24 -3.84 1.60 29.89
C TYR A 24 -4.45 2.67 30.80
N CYS A 25 -5.32 3.54 30.25
CA CYS A 25 -5.95 4.61 31.02
C CYS A 25 -6.82 4.08 32.17
N VAL A 26 -7.61 3.04 31.92
CA VAL A 26 -8.46 2.41 32.95
C VAL A 26 -7.61 1.79 34.05
N ASN A 27 -6.57 1.03 33.71
CA ASN A 27 -5.69 0.40 34.69
C ASN A 27 -4.89 1.44 35.49
N PHE A 28 -4.44 2.52 34.85
CA PHE A 28 -3.78 3.62 35.53
C PHE A 28 -4.73 4.31 36.52
N GLY A 29 -5.97 4.60 36.11
CA GLY A 29 -7.00 5.18 36.96
C GLY A 29 -7.40 4.28 38.14
N LEU A 30 -7.58 2.98 37.90
CA LEU A 30 -7.85 2.00 38.97
C LEU A 30 -6.69 1.89 39.96
N SER A 31 -5.46 1.92 39.45
CA SER A 31 -4.28 1.85 40.31
C SER A 31 -4.17 3.11 41.18
N TRP A 32 -4.57 4.27 40.64
CA TRP A 32 -4.65 5.54 41.36
C TRP A 32 -5.71 5.50 42.48
N VAL A 33 -6.91 5.03 42.18
CA VAL A 33 -7.99 4.89 43.17
C VAL A 33 -7.59 3.93 44.30
N ASN A 34 -6.85 2.86 43.98
CA ASN A 34 -6.35 1.90 44.96
C ASN A 34 -5.10 2.36 45.73
N ASN A 35 -4.63 3.60 45.49
CA ASN A 35 -3.48 4.20 46.16
C ASN A 35 -2.21 3.33 46.10
N LEU A 36 -2.01 2.63 44.98
CA LEU A 36 -0.81 1.83 44.74
C LEU A 36 0.43 2.73 44.66
N SER A 37 1.60 2.20 45.03
CA SER A 37 2.85 2.90 44.78
C SER A 37 3.05 3.11 43.27
N TYR A 38 3.68 4.23 42.91
CA TYR A 38 3.92 4.58 41.51
C TYR A 38 4.71 3.51 40.75
N GLU A 39 5.64 2.82 41.41
CA GLU A 39 6.37 1.69 40.81
C GLU A 39 5.44 0.54 40.41
N ASN A 40 4.48 0.19 41.27
CA ASN A 40 3.51 -0.85 40.98
C ASN A 40 2.51 -0.42 39.90
N MET A 41 2.11 0.86 39.89
CA MET A 41 1.27 1.42 38.82
C MET A 41 1.96 1.32 37.46
N LEU A 42 3.24 1.70 37.39
CA LEU A 42 4.03 1.59 36.18
C LEU A 42 4.16 0.14 35.76
N PHE A 43 4.46 -0.79 36.68
CA PHE A 43 4.62 -2.21 36.34
C PHE A 43 3.36 -2.81 35.70
N ILE A 44 2.17 -2.43 36.18
CA ILE A 44 0.88 -2.90 35.65
C ILE A 44 0.57 -2.27 34.28
N THR A 45 0.97 -1.01 34.06
CA THR A 45 0.56 -0.22 32.89
C THR A 45 1.57 -0.23 31.74
N LEU A 46 2.86 -0.43 32.03
CA LEU A 46 3.96 -0.50 31.05
C LEU A 46 3.72 -1.52 29.91
N PRO A 47 3.21 -2.74 30.18
CA PRO A 47 2.99 -3.73 29.13
C PRO A 47 2.04 -3.23 28.04
N PHE A 48 0.99 -2.49 28.43
CA PHE A 48 0.01 -1.95 27.48
C PHE A 48 0.60 -0.85 26.60
N ALA A 49 1.48 -0.01 27.15
CA ALA A 49 2.25 0.96 26.36
C ALA A 49 3.20 0.24 25.38
N GLY A 50 3.88 -0.81 25.83
CA GLY A 50 4.72 -1.65 24.97
C GLY A 50 3.94 -2.28 23.81
N PHE A 51 2.78 -2.88 24.08
CA PHE A 51 1.91 -3.42 23.03
C PHE A 51 1.42 -2.36 22.05
N ALA A 52 1.05 -1.17 22.54
CA ALA A 52 0.64 -0.07 21.66
C ALA A 52 1.76 0.36 20.69
N ILE A 53 3.01 0.42 21.15
CA ILE A 53 4.17 0.71 20.31
C ILE A 53 4.38 -0.40 19.27
N CYS A 54 4.32 -1.67 19.67
CA CYS A 54 4.44 -2.80 18.75
C CYS A 54 3.39 -2.76 17.63
N PHE A 55 2.14 -2.46 17.97
CA PHE A 55 1.06 -2.34 16.98
C PHE A 55 1.24 -1.13 16.05
N LEU A 56 1.76 0.00 16.57
CA LEU A 56 2.10 1.18 15.76
C LEU A 56 3.22 0.88 14.75
N VAL A 57 4.28 0.18 15.17
CA VAL A 57 5.37 -0.22 14.26
C VAL A 57 4.85 -1.18 13.21
N ALA A 58 4.06 -2.19 13.60
CA ALA A 58 3.44 -3.12 12.66
C ALA A 58 2.53 -2.40 11.66
N PHE A 59 1.77 -1.39 12.10
CA PHE A 59 0.95 -0.55 11.23
C PHE A 59 1.80 0.24 10.23
N GLY A 60 2.89 0.87 10.68
CA GLY A 60 3.80 1.61 9.81
C GLY A 60 4.40 0.74 8.71
N LEU A 61 4.89 -0.45 9.09
CA LEU A 61 5.45 -1.42 8.13
C LEU A 61 4.40 -1.91 7.11
N LEU A 62 3.16 -2.13 7.55
CA LEU A 62 2.08 -2.49 6.63
C LEU A 62 1.70 -1.33 5.69
N ALA A 63 1.66 -0.10 6.20
CA ALA A 63 1.33 1.08 5.42
C ALA A 63 2.36 1.33 4.31
N ASP A 64 3.65 1.17 4.61
CA ASP A 64 4.73 1.28 3.63
C ASP A 64 4.64 0.19 2.56
N ASN A 65 4.34 -1.05 2.95
CA ASN A 65 4.18 -2.12 1.97
C ASN A 65 2.98 -1.89 1.04
N ILE A 66 1.89 -1.28 1.53
CA ILE A 66 0.72 -0.89 0.72
C ILE A 66 1.09 0.22 -0.28
N SER A 67 1.85 1.22 0.15
CA SER A 67 2.27 2.33 -0.72
C SER A 67 3.17 1.80 -1.85
N GLU A 68 4.12 0.91 -1.51
CA GLU A 68 5.05 0.32 -2.47
C GLU A 68 4.33 -0.59 -3.48
N THR A 69 3.36 -1.41 -3.04
CA THR A 69 2.56 -2.22 -3.97
C THR A 69 1.73 -1.36 -4.92
N ARG A 70 1.15 -0.26 -4.43
CA ARG A 70 0.38 0.67 -5.26
C ARG A 70 1.27 1.35 -6.31
N GLU A 71 2.47 1.77 -5.94
CA GLU A 71 3.43 2.36 -6.89
C GLU A 71 3.91 1.37 -7.95
N ARG A 72 4.19 0.12 -7.57
CA ARG A 72 4.58 -0.94 -8.50
C ARG A 72 3.48 -1.21 -9.53
N GLU A 73 2.21 -1.22 -9.11
CA GLU A 73 1.07 -1.35 -10.03
C GLU A 73 0.95 -0.13 -10.98
N LEU A 74 1.14 1.08 -10.47
CA LEU A 74 1.12 2.32 -11.26
C LEU A 74 2.25 2.33 -12.31
N ARG A 75 3.46 1.89 -11.93
CA ARG A 75 4.60 1.74 -12.85
C ARG A 75 4.32 0.70 -13.94
N LYS A 76 3.73 -0.45 -13.60
CA LYS A 76 3.30 -1.45 -14.60
C LYS A 76 2.27 -0.89 -15.58
N ARG A 77 1.27 -0.14 -15.10
CA ARG A 77 0.27 0.50 -15.97
C ARG A 77 0.89 1.54 -16.91
N LYS A 78 1.83 2.37 -16.42
CA LYS A 78 2.56 3.34 -17.26
C LYS A 78 3.39 2.62 -18.34
N ARG A 79 4.13 1.56 -17.99
CA ARG A 79 4.88 0.75 -18.97
C ARG A 79 3.96 0.13 -20.01
N TYR A 80 2.84 -0.48 -19.60
CA TYR A 80 1.89 -1.10 -20.52
C TYR A 80 1.25 -0.07 -21.48
N LYS A 81 0.92 1.13 -20.98
CA LYS A 81 0.38 2.23 -21.80
C LYS A 81 1.41 2.76 -22.80
N SER A 82 2.68 2.85 -22.39
CA SER A 82 3.80 3.19 -23.28
C SER A 82 3.96 2.13 -24.37
N LEU A 83 4.11 0.86 -23.99
CA LEU A 83 4.26 -0.27 -24.92
C LEU A 83 3.11 -0.38 -25.92
N LYS A 84 1.87 -0.16 -25.47
CA LYS A 84 0.69 -0.15 -26.35
C LYS A 84 0.75 0.97 -27.40
N ARG A 85 1.25 2.16 -27.03
CA ARG A 85 1.45 3.26 -27.98
C ARG A 85 2.59 2.97 -28.95
N THR A 86 3.69 2.38 -28.48
CA THR A 86 4.81 1.99 -29.34
C THR A 86 4.40 0.94 -30.36
N LEU A 87 3.63 -0.07 -29.95
CA LEU A 87 3.06 -1.09 -30.84
C LEU A 87 2.06 -0.51 -31.86
N GLN A 88 1.21 0.44 -31.44
CA GLN A 88 0.32 1.14 -32.38
C GLN A 88 1.12 1.93 -33.42
N ASN A 89 2.16 2.66 -33.00
CA ASN A 89 3.03 3.40 -33.92
C ASN A 89 3.83 2.46 -34.84
N SER A 90 4.37 1.34 -34.34
CA SER A 90 5.09 0.38 -35.18
C SER A 90 4.17 -0.27 -36.20
N ASN A 91 2.94 -0.64 -35.80
CA ASN A 91 1.95 -1.14 -36.75
C ASN A 91 1.62 -0.08 -37.81
N ASN A 92 1.43 1.18 -37.42
CA ASN A 92 1.16 2.27 -38.37
C ASN A 92 2.30 2.48 -39.38
N ILE A 93 3.56 2.32 -38.95
CA ILE A 93 4.74 2.35 -39.84
C ILE A 93 4.73 1.14 -40.79
N ILE A 94 4.38 -0.06 -40.31
CA ILE A 94 4.27 -1.26 -41.17
C ILE A 94 3.17 -1.09 -42.22
N TYR A 95 2.05 -0.46 -41.89
CA TYR A 95 1.00 -0.14 -42.88
C TYR A 95 1.47 0.90 -43.92
N LEU A 96 2.29 1.87 -43.53
CA LEU A 96 2.93 2.83 -44.46
C LEU A 96 3.97 2.17 -45.38
N TYR A 97 4.66 1.12 -44.93
CA TYR A 97 5.57 0.33 -45.78
C TYR A 97 4.83 -0.67 -46.69
N LYS A 98 3.53 -0.90 -46.46
CA LYS A 98 2.67 -1.76 -47.28
C LYS A 98 1.92 -0.97 -48.36
N VAL A 99 2.45 0.18 -48.76
CA VAL A 99 2.05 0.81 -50.02
C VAL A 99 2.62 -0.06 -51.15
N PRO A 100 1.81 -0.52 -52.12
CA PRO A 100 2.31 -1.33 -53.22
C PRO A 100 3.40 -0.54 -53.97
N LYS A 101 4.53 -1.19 -54.24
CA LYS A 101 5.52 -0.69 -55.19
C LYS A 101 4.78 -0.34 -56.49
N PHE A 102 4.73 0.94 -56.80
CA PHE A 102 4.28 1.42 -58.10
C PHE A 102 5.36 0.99 -59.10
N ASP A 103 5.09 -0.05 -59.89
CA ASP A 103 5.95 -0.46 -61.00
C ASP A 103 5.64 0.48 -62.19
N PRO A 104 6.57 1.39 -62.59
CA PRO A 104 6.32 2.37 -63.65
C PRO A 104 6.37 1.77 -65.07
N PHE A 105 6.35 0.45 -65.23
CA PHE A 105 6.58 -0.23 -66.52
C PHE A 105 5.36 -0.99 -67.07
N LYS A 106 4.14 -0.73 -66.58
CA LYS A 106 2.93 -1.45 -67.03
C LYS A 106 2.05 -0.73 -68.05
N GLU A 107 2.41 0.48 -68.49
CA GLU A 107 1.65 1.26 -69.50
C GLU A 107 2.43 1.51 -70.80
N ALA A 108 3.28 0.57 -71.21
CA ALA A 108 3.90 0.59 -72.53
C ALA A 108 3.74 -0.79 -73.20
N CYS A 109 2.52 -1.10 -73.65
CA CYS A 109 2.30 -2.07 -74.72
C CYS A 109 0.96 -1.82 -75.40
#